data_AF-A0A0C9XQ16-F1
#
_entry.id   AF-A0A0C9XQ16-F1
#
_cell.length_a   1.000
_cell.length_b   1.000
_cell.length_c   1.000
_cell.angle_alpha   90.00
_cell.angle_beta   90.00
_cell.angle_gamma   90.00
#
_symmetry.space_group_name_H-M   'P 1'
#
loop_
_entity.id
_entity.type
_entity.pdbx_description
1 polymer ?
#
loop_
_entity_poly.entity_id
_entity_poly.type
_entity_poly.pdbx_seq_one_letter_code
_entity_poly.pdbx_strand_id
1 'polypeptide(L)'
;IPAKQADCVDLWQTHIHNINSINNGNRTTSDGIIPLMPNPSNRFTGRTKVIAKLKEHFSINANDSAQKRKIFVLYGMGGIGKTQICLKFIEEMSDHFSTVFWIDASSVGTIKQGLKGICNLPAAWSSGLIGSPESALHWIGSLKENYIMV
;
A
#
# COMPACT_ATOMS: atom_id res chain seq x y z
N ILE A 1 -7.03 0.05 -37.51
CA ILE A 1 -7.31 0.55 -36.14
C ILE A 1 -6.51 -0.34 -35.19
N PRO A 2 -5.27 -0.01 -34.79
CA PRO A 2 -4.57 -0.84 -33.83
C PRO A 2 -4.96 -0.42 -32.41
N ALA A 3 -5.30 -1.42 -31.60
CA ALA A 3 -5.57 -1.30 -30.18
C ALA A 3 -4.36 -0.69 -29.46
N LYS A 4 -4.58 0.39 -28.71
CA LYS A 4 -3.57 0.95 -27.81
C LYS A 4 -3.28 -0.09 -26.73
N GLN A 5 -2.05 -0.58 -26.73
CA GLN A 5 -1.41 -1.15 -25.56
C GLN A 5 -1.50 -0.07 -24.46
N ALA A 6 -2.38 -0.23 -23.48
CA ALA A 6 -2.37 0.62 -22.30
C ALA A 6 -1.10 0.24 -21.50
N ASP A 7 -0.19 1.20 -21.33
CA ASP A 7 1.05 0.96 -20.60
C ASP A 7 0.71 0.56 -19.14
N CYS A 8 1.44 -0.41 -18.60
CA CYS A 8 1.23 -0.90 -17.22
C CYS A 8 1.30 0.24 -16.18
N VAL A 9 2.07 1.29 -16.49
CA VAL A 9 2.16 2.54 -15.71
C VAL A 9 0.80 3.26 -15.66
N ASP A 10 0.07 3.36 -16.78
CA ASP A 10 -1.23 4.02 -16.83
C ASP A 10 -2.31 3.23 -16.09
N LEU A 11 -2.24 1.89 -16.15
CA LEU A 11 -3.14 1.00 -15.40
C LEU A 11 -2.87 1.09 -13.89
N TRP A 12 -1.62 1.17 -13.46
CA TRP A 12 -1.27 1.37 -12.05
C TRP A 12 -1.67 2.76 -11.56
N GLN A 13 -1.40 3.83 -12.32
CA GLN A 13 -1.86 5.18 -11.97
C GLN A 13 -3.39 5.27 -11.89
N THR A 14 -4.09 4.59 -12.80
CA THR A 14 -5.56 4.49 -12.76
C THR A 14 -6.04 3.68 -11.54
N HIS A 15 -5.33 2.61 -11.17
CA HIS A 15 -5.62 1.83 -9.97
C HIS A 15 -5.36 2.63 -8.68
N ILE A 16 -4.27 3.39 -8.61
CA ILE A 16 -4.00 4.37 -7.54
C ILE A 16 -5.10 5.42 -7.47
N HIS A 17 -5.52 5.98 -8.61
CA HIS A 17 -6.64 6.94 -8.65
C HIS A 17 -7.95 6.31 -8.21
N ASN A 18 -8.19 5.02 -8.48
CA ASN A 18 -9.41 4.33 -8.06
C ASN A 18 -9.40 4.01 -6.55
N ILE A 19 -8.25 3.61 -5.99
CA ILE A 19 -8.04 3.53 -4.53
C ILE A 19 -8.29 4.91 -3.88
N ASN A 20 -7.83 5.99 -4.53
CA ASN A 20 -8.07 7.34 -4.07
C ASN A 20 -9.52 7.82 -4.29
N SER A 21 -10.25 7.30 -5.28
CA SER A 21 -11.62 7.70 -5.66
C SER A 21 -12.70 7.10 -4.75
N ILE A 22 -12.43 6.00 -4.05
CA ILE A 22 -13.31 5.49 -2.98
C ILE A 22 -13.51 6.56 -1.88
N ASN A 23 -12.63 7.56 -1.80
CA ASN A 23 -12.64 8.61 -0.79
C ASN A 23 -13.54 9.83 -1.13
N ASN A 24 -14.12 9.93 -2.33
CA ASN A 24 -14.94 11.10 -2.73
C ASN A 24 -16.47 10.84 -2.71
N GLY A 25 -16.92 9.78 -2.02
CA GLY A 25 -18.33 9.60 -1.68
C GLY A 25 -18.70 10.46 -0.47
N ASN A 26 -19.20 11.68 -0.71
CA ASN A 26 -19.74 12.61 0.29
C ASN A 26 -20.56 11.93 1.39
N ARG A 27 -19.95 11.68 2.56
CA ARG A 27 -20.66 11.58 3.84
C ARG A 27 -19.85 12.29 4.92
N THR A 28 -20.37 13.43 5.33
CA THR A 28 -19.93 14.24 6.47
C THR A 28 -20.07 13.43 7.76
N THR A 29 -19.05 12.65 8.09
CA THR A 29 -18.78 12.17 9.45
C THR A 29 -17.27 12.17 9.64
N SER A 30 -16.79 12.85 10.67
CA SER A 30 -15.40 13.16 10.97
C SER A 30 -14.51 11.95 11.33
N ASP A 31 -14.64 10.83 10.63
CA ASP A 31 -14.11 9.53 11.04
C ASP A 31 -13.57 8.71 9.86
N GLY A 32 -12.25 8.81 9.66
CA GLY A 32 -11.46 7.90 8.82
C GLY A 32 -11.02 8.49 7.50
N ILE A 33 -10.04 9.42 7.52
CA ILE A 33 -9.25 9.72 6.32
C ILE A 33 -8.31 8.53 6.08
N ILE A 34 -8.52 7.79 4.99
CA ILE A 34 -7.52 6.81 4.53
C ILE A 34 -6.28 7.61 4.14
N PRO A 35 -5.08 7.24 4.61
CA PRO A 35 -3.86 7.98 4.31
C PRO A 35 -3.63 8.01 2.80
N LEU A 36 -3.67 9.21 2.22
CA LEU A 36 -3.51 9.42 0.79
C LEU A 36 -2.13 8.95 0.37
N MET A 37 -2.07 7.90 -0.45
CA MET A 37 -0.82 7.46 -1.02
C MET A 37 -0.23 8.62 -1.84
N PRO A 38 1.00 9.06 -1.56
CA PRO A 38 1.59 10.20 -2.24
C PRO A 38 1.80 9.90 -3.73
N ASN A 39 1.73 10.94 -4.55
CA ASN A 39 1.86 10.77 -5.99
C ASN A 39 3.27 10.25 -6.35
N PRO A 40 3.36 9.15 -7.12
CA PRO A 40 4.61 8.67 -7.68
C PRO A 40 5.15 9.67 -8.72
N SER A 41 6.46 9.86 -8.72
CA SER A 41 7.14 10.74 -9.68
C SER A 41 7.35 10.04 -11.03
N ASN A 42 6.95 10.69 -12.12
CA ASN A 42 7.25 10.25 -13.50
C ASN A 42 8.73 10.41 -13.88
N ARG A 43 9.56 11.02 -13.03
CA ARG A 43 11.00 11.25 -13.26
C ARG A 43 11.87 10.49 -12.26
N PHE A 44 11.35 9.41 -11.67
CA PHE A 44 12.14 8.55 -10.80
C PHE A 44 13.30 7.93 -11.59
N THR A 45 14.54 8.13 -11.13
CA THR A 45 15.75 7.61 -11.78
C THR A 45 16.75 7.12 -10.74
N GLY A 46 17.62 6.19 -11.14
CA GLY A 46 18.63 5.60 -10.25
C GLY A 46 18.01 4.71 -9.17
N ARG A 47 18.73 4.54 -8.05
CA ARG A 47 18.33 3.70 -6.88
C ARG A 47 18.00 2.23 -7.20
N THR A 48 18.35 1.75 -8.39
CA THR A 48 18.17 0.37 -8.85
C THR A 48 18.74 -0.66 -7.88
N LYS A 49 19.90 -0.39 -7.27
CA LYS A 49 20.48 -1.27 -6.23
C LYS A 49 19.60 -1.41 -4.98
N VAL A 50 18.93 -0.34 -4.56
CA VAL A 50 18.04 -0.36 -3.39
C VAL A 50 16.76 -1.10 -3.72
N ILE A 51 16.19 -0.81 -4.89
CA ILE A 51 15.00 -1.51 -5.40
C ILE A 51 15.27 -3.01 -5.58
N ALA A 52 16.42 -3.40 -6.13
CA ALA A 52 16.81 -4.79 -6.28
C ALA A 52 16.89 -5.52 -4.92
N LYS A 53 17.47 -4.88 -3.90
CA LYS A 53 17.49 -5.43 -2.52
C LYS A 53 16.10 -5.58 -1.92
N LEU A 54 15.21 -4.62 -2.16
CA LEU A 54 13.81 -4.73 -1.72
C LEU A 54 13.12 -5.92 -2.42
N LYS A 55 13.26 -6.04 -3.74
CA LYS A 55 12.69 -7.16 -4.49
C LYS A 55 13.21 -8.50 -3.99
N GLU A 56 14.52 -8.66 -3.88
CA GLU A 56 15.15 -9.87 -3.36
C GLU A 56 14.61 -10.24 -1.96
N HIS A 57 14.49 -9.26 -1.07
CA HIS A 57 13.97 -9.48 0.28
C HIS A 57 12.51 -9.96 0.26
N PHE A 58 11.65 -9.30 -0.52
CA PHE A 58 10.21 -9.57 -0.57
C PHE A 58 9.80 -10.67 -1.56
N SER A 59 10.70 -11.18 -2.40
CA SER A 59 10.45 -12.31 -3.29
C SER A 59 9.91 -13.52 -2.52
N ILE A 60 8.89 -14.17 -3.08
CA ILE A 60 8.29 -15.38 -2.52
C ILE A 60 9.11 -16.57 -3.04
N ASN A 61 9.80 -17.27 -2.15
CA ASN A 61 10.52 -18.48 -2.51
C ASN A 61 9.62 -19.69 -2.26
N ALA A 62 9.54 -20.62 -3.21
CA ALA A 62 8.75 -21.85 -3.09
C ALA A 62 9.16 -22.73 -1.89
N ASN A 63 10.35 -22.50 -1.33
CA ASN A 63 10.90 -23.19 -0.16
C ASN A 63 10.64 -22.48 1.18
N ASP A 64 9.98 -21.32 1.20
CA ASP A 64 9.59 -20.66 2.46
C ASP A 64 8.42 -21.45 3.08
N SER A 65 8.75 -22.42 3.94
CA SER A 65 7.83 -23.37 4.57
C SER A 65 6.82 -22.75 5.55
N ALA A 66 6.89 -21.43 5.76
CA ALA A 66 5.87 -20.64 6.40
C ALA A 66 5.90 -19.23 5.79
N GLN A 67 4.75 -18.70 5.38
CA GLN A 67 4.62 -17.30 5.00
C GLN A 67 4.92 -16.41 6.22
N LYS A 68 6.21 -16.11 6.44
CA LYS A 68 6.66 -15.23 7.53
C LYS A 68 6.48 -13.78 7.10
N ARG A 69 6.03 -12.95 8.04
CA ARG A 69 6.00 -11.50 7.87
C ARG A 69 7.41 -10.98 7.63
N LYS A 70 7.62 -10.32 6.48
CA LYS A 70 8.89 -9.69 6.10
C LYS A 70 8.83 -8.19 6.41
N ILE A 71 9.92 -7.65 6.95
CA ILE A 71 10.01 -6.24 7.36
C ILE A 71 11.31 -5.66 6.80
N PHE A 72 11.20 -4.54 6.08
CA PHE A 72 12.34 -3.82 5.54
C PHE A 72 12.30 -2.37 5.99
N VAL A 73 13.39 -1.87 6.58
CA VAL A 73 13.49 -0.49 7.06
C VAL A 73 14.31 0.34 6.08
N LEU A 74 13.67 1.33 5.45
CA LEU A 74 14.34 2.36 4.65
C LEU A 74 14.64 3.57 5.54
N TYR A 75 15.93 3.86 5.75
CA TYR A 75 16.39 5.01 6.54
C TYR A 75 17.32 5.92 5.73
N GLY A 76 17.48 7.16 6.18
CA GLY A 76 18.30 8.19 5.53
C GLY A 76 17.76 9.59 5.75
N MET A 77 18.52 10.59 5.31
CA MET A 77 18.19 12.02 5.47
C MET A 77 16.78 12.38 4.95
N GLY A 78 16.19 13.45 5.50
CA GLY A 78 14.99 14.06 4.93
C GLY A 78 15.18 14.40 3.45
N GLY A 79 14.12 14.24 2.64
CA GLY A 79 14.16 14.57 1.21
C GLY A 79 14.94 13.59 0.31
N ILE A 80 15.62 12.57 0.85
CA ILE A 80 16.43 11.63 0.05
C ILE A 80 15.63 10.69 -0.87
N GLY A 81 14.29 10.79 -0.85
CA GLY A 81 13.39 10.04 -1.72
C GLY A 81 12.92 8.69 -1.19
N LYS A 82 12.95 8.42 0.13
CA LYS A 82 12.51 7.14 0.73
C LYS A 82 11.09 6.76 0.31
N THR A 83 10.15 7.69 0.44
CA THR A 83 8.75 7.50 0.01
C THR A 83 8.64 7.16 -1.47
N GLN A 84 9.40 7.85 -2.32
CA GLN A 84 9.41 7.59 -3.77
C GLN A 84 10.04 6.23 -4.12
N ILE A 85 11.01 5.75 -3.32
CA ILE A 85 11.55 4.39 -3.44
C ILE A 85 10.47 3.36 -3.11
N CYS A 86 9.68 3.56 -2.05
CA CYS A 86 8.55 2.66 -1.72
C CYS A 86 7.53 2.62 -2.85
N LEU A 87 7.14 3.80 -3.38
CA LEU A 87 6.20 3.89 -4.49
C LEU A 87 6.71 3.16 -5.73
N LYS A 88 7.99 3.38 -6.10
CA LYS A 88 8.59 2.70 -7.26
C LYS A 88 8.69 1.19 -7.05
N PHE A 89 9.02 0.76 -5.84
CA PHE A 89 9.07 -0.66 -5.49
C PHE A 89 7.70 -1.33 -5.63
N ILE A 90 6.65 -0.70 -5.10
CA ILE A 90 5.27 -1.20 -5.21
C ILE A 90 4.83 -1.23 -6.67
N GLU A 91 5.11 -0.20 -7.45
CA GLU A 91 4.83 -0.15 -8.89
C GLU A 91 5.47 -1.36 -9.60
N GLU A 92 6.76 -1.61 -9.35
CA GLU A 92 7.52 -2.70 -9.97
C GLU A 92 7.20 -4.11 -9.44
N MET A 93 6.46 -4.22 -8.33
CA MET A 93 5.99 -5.49 -7.75
C MET A 93 4.46 -5.54 -7.65
N SER A 94 3.76 -4.76 -8.47
CA SER A 94 2.29 -4.64 -8.43
C SER A 94 1.58 -5.99 -8.56
N ASP A 95 2.09 -6.89 -9.40
CA ASP A 95 1.53 -8.24 -9.58
C ASP A 95 1.74 -9.18 -8.38
N HIS A 96 2.59 -8.80 -7.40
CA HIS A 96 2.92 -9.64 -6.25
C HIS A 96 2.06 -9.34 -5.03
N PHE A 97 1.38 -8.19 -5.00
CA PHE A 97 0.58 -7.74 -3.87
C PHE A 97 -0.85 -7.47 -4.31
N SER A 98 -1.79 -8.15 -3.67
CA SER A 98 -3.23 -7.94 -3.88
C SER A 98 -3.72 -6.60 -3.30
N THR A 99 -3.05 -6.10 -2.27
CA THR A 99 -3.46 -4.90 -1.54
C THR A 99 -2.25 -4.16 -0.98
N VAL A 100 -2.29 -2.83 -1.05
CA VAL A 100 -1.31 -1.91 -0.49
C VAL A 100 -1.99 -1.11 0.61
N PHE A 101 -1.51 -1.23 1.85
CA PHE A 101 -1.94 -0.41 2.97
C PHE A 101 -0.95 0.73 3.17
N TRP A 102 -1.38 1.96 2.92
CA TRP A 102 -0.57 3.14 3.21
C TRP A 102 -0.99 3.71 4.57
N ILE A 103 -0.07 3.78 5.53
CA ILE A 103 -0.35 4.28 6.88
C ILE A 103 0.62 5.40 7.24
N ASP A 104 0.09 6.60 7.53
CA ASP A 104 0.89 7.65 8.12
C ASP A 104 1.23 7.34 9.58
N ALA A 105 2.46 6.89 9.79
CA ALA A 105 3.00 6.57 11.11
C ALA A 105 3.66 7.77 11.83
N SER A 106 3.40 9.01 11.42
CA SER A 106 3.99 10.22 12.02
C SER A 106 3.60 10.43 13.50
N SER A 107 2.44 9.93 13.92
CA SER A 107 1.98 9.98 15.31
C SER A 107 1.06 8.80 15.65
N VAL A 108 0.83 8.55 16.95
CA VAL A 108 -0.18 7.56 17.40
C VAL A 108 -1.58 7.90 16.86
N GLY A 109 -1.90 9.19 16.75
CA GLY A 109 -3.19 9.66 16.22
C GLY A 109 -3.37 9.29 14.74
N THR A 110 -2.36 9.55 13.91
CA THR A 110 -2.39 9.25 12.47
C THR A 110 -2.40 7.75 12.19
N ILE A 111 -1.71 6.94 13.01
CA ILE A 111 -1.78 5.47 12.94
C ILE A 111 -3.21 4.99 13.22
N LYS A 112 -3.84 5.47 14.30
CA LYS A 112 -5.22 5.09 14.65
C LYS A 112 -6.21 5.51 13.57
N GLN A 113 -6.04 6.71 13.01
CA GLN A 113 -6.87 7.19 11.90
C GLN A 113 -6.69 6.32 10.65
N GLY A 114 -5.45 5.96 10.30
CA GLY A 114 -5.16 5.08 9.17
C GLY A 114 -5.80 3.70 9.34
N LEU A 115 -5.64 3.08 10.51
CA LEU A 115 -6.27 1.79 10.82
C LEU A 115 -7.80 1.87 10.80
N LYS A 116 -8.39 2.95 11.31
CA LYS A 116 -9.84 3.18 11.23
C LYS A 116 -10.31 3.34 9.78
N GLY A 117 -9.54 4.03 8.95
CA GLY A 117 -9.81 4.14 7.51
C GLY A 117 -9.82 2.77 6.82
N ILE A 118 -8.95 1.85 7.22
CA ILE A 118 -8.93 0.48 6.70
C ILE A 118 -10.22 -0.28 7.03
N CYS A 119 -10.80 -0.09 8.23
CA CYS A 119 -12.10 -0.70 8.57
C CYS A 119 -13.25 -0.25 7.66
N ASN A 120 -13.13 0.93 7.03
CA ASN A 120 -14.15 1.46 6.11
C ASN A 120 -14.03 0.87 4.69
N LEU A 121 -13.02 0.02 4.41
CA LEU A 121 -12.91 -0.64 3.12
C LEU A 121 -14.04 -1.65 2.92
N PRO A 122 -14.66 -1.75 1.73
CA PRO A 122 -15.75 -2.69 1.46
C PRO A 122 -15.39 -4.17 1.78
N ALA A 123 -14.13 -4.55 1.53
CA ALA A 123 -13.61 -5.87 1.83
C ALA A 123 -13.53 -6.16 3.35
N ALA A 124 -13.29 -5.12 4.16
CA ALA A 124 -13.22 -5.23 5.62
C ALA A 124 -14.62 -5.32 6.24
N TRP A 125 -15.60 -4.59 5.71
CA TRP A 125 -16.98 -4.63 6.18
C TRP A 125 -17.62 -6.02 6.08
N SER A 126 -17.29 -6.75 5.01
CA SER A 126 -17.77 -8.12 4.79
C SER A 126 -17.29 -9.09 5.87
N SER A 127 -16.27 -8.71 6.63
CA SER A 127 -15.72 -9.49 7.75
C SER A 127 -16.35 -9.14 9.11
N GLY A 128 -17.34 -8.24 9.17
CA GLY A 128 -18.09 -7.92 10.38
C GLY A 128 -17.31 -7.10 11.42
N LEU A 129 -16.32 -6.31 11.00
CA LEU A 129 -15.46 -5.57 11.91
C LEU A 129 -16.18 -4.38 12.54
N ILE A 130 -16.06 -4.27 13.86
CA ILE A 130 -16.39 -3.05 14.61
C ILE A 130 -15.23 -2.07 14.37
N GLY A 131 -15.49 -0.78 14.16
CA GLY A 131 -14.52 0.22 13.68
C GLY A 131 -13.37 0.59 14.64
N SER A 132 -12.79 -0.39 15.35
CA SER A 132 -11.61 -0.22 16.20
C SER A 132 -10.31 -0.54 15.44
N PRO A 133 -9.17 0.04 15.85
CA PRO A 133 -7.85 -0.27 15.27
C PRO A 133 -7.44 -1.74 15.40
N GLU A 134 -7.83 -2.40 16.49
CA GLU A 134 -7.51 -3.80 16.76
C GLU A 134 -8.24 -4.73 15.78
N SER A 135 -9.50 -4.41 15.45
CA SER A 135 -10.26 -5.11 14.42
C SER A 135 -9.61 -4.96 13.04
N ALA A 136 -9.08 -3.77 12.71
CA ALA A 136 -8.33 -3.56 11.47
C ALA A 136 -7.10 -4.48 11.39
N LEU A 137 -6.30 -4.52 12.45
CA LEU A 137 -5.10 -5.36 12.51
C LEU A 137 -5.44 -6.86 12.46
N HIS A 138 -6.50 -7.27 13.15
CA HIS A 138 -6.97 -8.65 13.11
C HIS A 138 -7.39 -9.05 11.70
N TRP A 139 -8.13 -8.19 10.99
CA TRP A 139 -8.53 -8.43 9.61
C TRP A 139 -7.35 -8.50 8.66
N ILE A 140 -6.43 -7.52 8.72
CA ILE A 140 -5.19 -7.53 7.92
C ILE A 140 -4.41 -8.82 8.15
N GLY A 141 -4.29 -9.27 9.41
CA GLY A 141 -3.62 -10.51 9.76
C GLY A 141 -4.34 -11.78 9.31
N SER A 142 -5.62 -11.70 8.96
CA SER A 142 -6.43 -12.82 8.47
C SER A 142 -6.43 -12.95 6.93
N LEU A 143 -5.86 -11.97 6.22
CA LEU A 143 -5.78 -11.99 4.77
C LEU A 143 -4.92 -13.18 4.30
N LYS A 144 -5.46 -13.95 3.35
CA LYS A 144 -4.76 -15.08 2.71
C LYS A 144 -3.90 -14.63 1.54
N GLU A 145 -4.26 -13.51 0.93
CA GLU A 145 -3.55 -12.93 -0.20
C GLU A 145 -2.35 -12.11 0.29
N ASN A 146 -1.30 -12.06 -0.53
CA ASN A 146 -0.13 -11.25 -0.23
C ASN A 146 -0.52 -9.77 -0.22
N TYR A 147 -0.14 -9.07 0.84
CA TYR A 147 -0.33 -7.63 0.99
C TYR A 147 0.98 -6.97 1.39
N ILE A 148 1.07 -5.66 1.15
CA ILE A 148 2.17 -4.83 1.63
C ILE A 148 1.62 -3.67 2.45
N MET A 149 2.37 -3.26 3.47
CA MET A 149 2.06 -2.11 4.30
C MET A 149 3.27 -1.17 4.28
N VAL A 150 3.02 0.12 4.03
CA VAL A 150 4.02 1.20 3.99
C VAL A 150 3.66 2.29 4.98
#